data_AF-A0A077Y6G1-F1
#
_entry.id   AF-A0A077Y6G1-F1
#
_cell.length_a   1.000
_cell.length_b   1.000
_cell.length_c   1.000
_cell.angle_alpha   90.00
_cell.angle_beta   90.00
_cell.angle_gamma   90.00
#
_symmetry.space_group_name_H-M   'P 1'
#
loop_
_entity.id
_entity.type
_entity.pdbx_description
1 polymer ?
#
loop_
_entity_poly.entity_id
_entity_poly.type
_entity_poly.pdbx_seq_one_letter_code
_entity_poly.pdbx_strand_id
1 'polypeptide(L)'
;MENEKIVQNNDTTTSVKKGVNKSIKKVLIKNKKGNKKMKAPRLYEKGVILGYKRSQRNQDPNFTLLSIRNVNTRKHAQLYVGKRVAYVYRTNKHHDGVKIKCIWGKVCRTHGNSGVVRARFATHIPPQAFGNRVRILLYPSNI
;
A
#
# COMPACT_ATOMS: atom_id res chain seq x y z
N MET A 1 -61.69 5.33 -57.22
CA MET A 1 -61.59 4.00 -57.88
C MET A 1 -60.17 3.87 -58.39
N GLU A 2 -59.55 2.73 -58.07
CA GLU A 2 -58.33 2.15 -58.69
C GLU A 2 -57.01 2.93 -58.47
N ASN A 3 -56.09 2.46 -57.61
CA ASN A 3 -55.16 1.33 -57.75
C ASN A 3 -54.36 1.38 -59.07
N GLU A 4 -53.03 1.51 -59.02
CA GLU A 4 -52.13 0.35 -59.04
C GLU A 4 -50.62 0.73 -59.01
N LYS A 5 -49.92 0.06 -58.07
CA LYS A 5 -48.59 -0.57 -58.20
C LYS A 5 -47.39 0.27 -58.66
N ILE A 6 -46.36 0.30 -57.80
CA ILE A 6 -45.11 -0.45 -58.06
C ILE A 6 -44.60 -0.97 -56.71
N VAL A 7 -44.64 -2.30 -56.59
CA VAL A 7 -43.82 -3.09 -55.67
C VAL A 7 -42.53 -3.42 -56.42
N GLN A 8 -41.46 -3.67 -55.66
CA GLN A 8 -40.18 -4.32 -56.01
C GLN A 8 -38.97 -3.36 -56.05
N ASN A 9 -37.84 -3.56 -55.36
CA ASN A 9 -37.38 -4.60 -54.44
C ASN A 9 -36.33 -3.97 -53.52
N ASN A 10 -36.42 -4.23 -52.21
CA ASN A 10 -35.28 -4.13 -51.32
C ASN A 10 -34.28 -5.26 -51.62
N ASP A 11 -33.09 -5.10 -51.05
CA ASP A 11 -32.12 -6.16 -50.74
C ASP A 11 -30.97 -6.37 -51.73
N THR A 12 -29.92 -5.56 -51.56
CA THR A 12 -28.54 -6.08 -51.75
C THR A 12 -27.45 -5.31 -50.97
N THR A 13 -27.75 -4.20 -50.29
CA THR A 13 -26.72 -3.37 -49.62
C THR A 13 -26.66 -3.50 -48.08
N THR A 14 -27.44 -4.42 -47.48
CA THR A 14 -27.64 -4.48 -46.02
C THR A 14 -26.84 -5.58 -45.31
N SER A 15 -26.26 -6.56 -46.02
CA SER A 15 -25.58 -7.71 -45.41
C SER A 15 -24.09 -7.48 -45.12
N VAL A 16 -23.39 -6.64 -45.89
CA VAL A 16 -21.93 -6.40 -45.71
C VAL A 16 -21.64 -5.44 -44.54
N LYS A 17 -22.53 -4.49 -44.25
CA LYS A 17 -22.35 -3.46 -43.18
C LYS A 17 -22.50 -3.99 -41.75
N LYS A 18 -23.12 -5.16 -41.53
CA LYS A 18 -23.29 -5.74 -40.18
C LYS A 18 -22.04 -6.47 -39.67
N GLY A 19 -21.23 -7.06 -40.56
CA GLY A 19 -20.01 -7.81 -40.19
C GLY A 19 -18.86 -6.91 -39.73
N VAL A 20 -18.65 -5.79 -40.42
CA VAL A 20 -17.59 -4.82 -40.14
C VAL A 20 -17.79 -4.11 -38.79
N ASN A 21 -19.04 -3.83 -38.42
CA ASN A 21 -19.35 -3.23 -37.11
C ASN A 21 -19.14 -4.19 -35.93
N LYS A 22 -19.26 -5.51 -36.14
CA LYS A 22 -19.03 -6.53 -35.10
C LYS A 22 -17.54 -6.80 -34.88
N SER A 23 -16.73 -6.75 -35.94
CA SER A 23 -15.27 -6.83 -35.84
C SER A 23 -14.68 -5.55 -35.22
N ILE A 24 -15.14 -4.36 -35.63
CA ILE A 24 -14.75 -3.08 -35.03
C ILE A 24 -15.16 -3.01 -33.54
N LYS A 25 -16.38 -3.46 -33.18
CA LYS A 25 -16.77 -3.61 -31.76
C LYS A 25 -15.87 -4.59 -31.00
N LYS A 26 -15.50 -5.73 -31.59
CA LYS A 26 -14.56 -6.69 -30.96
C LYS A 26 -13.15 -6.10 -30.77
N VAL A 27 -12.66 -5.29 -31.71
CA VAL A 27 -11.37 -4.59 -31.62
C VAL A 27 -11.41 -3.49 -30.55
N LEU A 28 -12.48 -2.68 -30.51
CA LEU A 28 -12.71 -1.69 -29.46
C LEU A 28 -12.83 -2.32 -28.05
N ILE A 29 -13.46 -3.49 -27.95
CA ILE A 29 -13.58 -4.24 -26.69
C ILE A 29 -12.23 -4.87 -26.26
N LYS A 30 -11.41 -5.35 -27.21
CA LYS A 30 -10.04 -5.84 -26.92
C LYS A 30 -9.10 -4.73 -26.42
N ASN A 31 -9.29 -3.49 -26.86
CA ASN A 31 -8.49 -2.33 -26.41
C ASN A 31 -9.02 -1.67 -25.12
N LYS A 32 -10.12 -2.16 -24.55
CA LYS A 32 -10.64 -1.74 -23.24
C LYS A 32 -9.85 -2.39 -22.10
N LYS A 33 -8.51 -2.31 -22.12
CA LYS A 33 -7.72 -2.46 -20.89
C LYS A 33 -8.04 -1.24 -20.03
N GLY A 34 -9.06 -1.36 -19.17
CA GLY A 34 -9.46 -0.28 -18.27
C GLY A 34 -8.25 0.28 -17.55
N ASN A 35 -8.19 1.61 -17.42
CA ASN A 35 -7.13 2.31 -16.69
C ASN A 35 -6.90 1.60 -15.36
N LYS A 36 -5.81 0.82 -15.26
CA LYS A 36 -5.40 0.23 -13.99
C LYS A 36 -5.16 1.39 -13.05
N LYS A 37 -6.03 1.58 -12.06
CA LYS A 37 -5.82 2.58 -10.99
C LYS A 37 -4.39 2.37 -10.49
N MET A 38 -3.53 3.37 -10.73
CA MET A 38 -2.13 3.30 -10.32
C MET A 38 -2.09 3.08 -8.82
N LYS A 39 -1.34 2.06 -8.38
CA LYS A 39 -1.16 1.83 -6.93
C LYS A 39 -0.44 3.05 -6.37
N ALA A 40 -0.91 3.54 -5.22
CA ALA A 40 -0.27 4.66 -4.54
C ALA A 40 1.23 4.34 -4.31
N PRO A 41 2.13 5.32 -4.55
CA PRO A 41 3.57 5.10 -4.40
C PRO A 41 3.92 4.82 -2.94
N ARG A 42 4.97 4.01 -2.71
CA ARG A 42 5.49 3.73 -1.36
C ARG A 42 6.46 4.83 -0.95
N LEU A 43 6.08 5.65 0.03
CA LEU A 43 6.88 6.77 0.57
C LEU A 43 7.58 6.45 1.91
N TYR A 44 7.76 5.17 2.22
CA TYR A 44 8.32 4.71 3.49
C TYR A 44 9.17 3.46 3.31
N GLU A 45 10.16 3.28 4.19
CA GLU A 45 10.90 2.03 4.26
C GLU A 45 10.16 1.01 5.12
N LYS A 46 10.19 -0.25 4.69
CA LYS A 46 9.53 -1.34 5.41
C LYS A 46 10.36 -1.68 6.64
N GLY A 47 9.69 -1.85 7.76
CA GLY A 47 10.29 -2.44 8.94
C GLY A 47 9.41 -3.50 9.57
N VAL A 48 9.97 -4.20 10.55
CA VAL A 48 9.30 -5.20 11.38
C VAL A 48 9.52 -4.86 12.84
N ILE A 49 8.46 -4.94 13.65
CA ILE A 49 8.56 -4.79 15.10
C ILE A 49 9.05 -6.13 15.66
N LEU A 50 10.21 -6.14 16.30
CA LEU A 50 10.77 -7.37 16.87
C LEU A 50 10.20 -7.65 18.26
N GLY A 51 10.16 -6.62 19.09
CA GLY A 51 9.80 -6.73 20.50
C GLY A 51 10.12 -5.43 21.23
N TYR A 52 10.01 -5.41 22.55
CA TYR A 52 10.61 -4.31 23.32
C TYR A 52 12.11 -4.53 23.56
N LYS A 53 12.78 -3.47 24.00
CA LYS A 53 14.10 -3.56 24.62
C LYS A 53 14.00 -4.52 25.79
N ARG A 54 15.00 -5.40 25.96
CA ARG A 54 14.95 -6.45 26.96
C ARG A 54 16.32 -6.82 27.50
N SER A 55 16.30 -7.31 28.73
CA SER A 55 17.35 -8.14 29.33
C SER A 55 16.95 -9.62 29.17
N GLN A 56 17.72 -10.54 29.74
CA GLN A 56 17.42 -11.97 29.68
C GLN A 56 16.03 -12.27 30.27
N ARG A 57 15.68 -11.66 31.41
CA ARG A 57 14.42 -11.88 32.13
C ARG A 57 13.45 -10.70 32.08
N ASN A 58 13.98 -9.47 32.00
CA ASN A 58 13.16 -8.26 32.07
C ASN A 58 12.90 -7.63 30.70
N GLN A 59 11.74 -7.01 30.54
CA GLN A 59 11.30 -6.34 29.32
C GLN A 59 11.00 -4.87 29.62
N ASP A 60 11.44 -3.96 28.76
CA ASP A 60 11.25 -2.50 28.91
C ASP A 60 10.35 -1.97 27.78
N PRO A 61 9.03 -1.83 28.01
CA PRO A 61 8.06 -1.44 27.00
C PRO A 61 8.22 -0.02 26.44
N ASN A 62 9.00 0.83 27.12
CA ASN A 62 9.25 2.21 26.68
C ASN A 62 9.94 2.27 25.32
N PHE A 63 10.77 1.27 25.00
CA PHE A 63 11.52 1.21 23.76
C PHE A 63 11.19 -0.04 22.98
N THR A 64 10.83 0.10 21.71
CA THR A 64 10.61 -1.00 20.78
C THR A 64 11.81 -1.18 19.87
N LEU A 65 12.17 -2.43 19.62
CA LEU A 65 13.20 -2.81 18.65
C LEU A 65 12.55 -3.00 17.28
N LEU A 66 13.08 -2.31 16.28
CA LEU A 66 12.62 -2.38 14.91
C LEU A 66 13.75 -2.85 14.00
N SER A 67 13.46 -3.86 13.18
CA SER A 67 14.33 -4.23 12.06
C SER A 67 13.88 -3.45 10.82
N ILE A 68 14.82 -2.83 10.11
CA ILE A 68 14.56 -2.10 8.88
C ILE A 68 14.98 -2.97 7.70
N ARG A 69 14.15 -3.05 6.66
CA ARG A 69 14.44 -3.85 5.48
C ARG A 69 15.73 -3.37 4.81
N ASN A 70 16.61 -4.31 4.48
CA ASN A 70 17.88 -4.09 3.80
C ASN A 70 18.89 -3.21 4.58
N VAL A 71 18.77 -3.14 5.92
CA VAL A 71 19.71 -2.42 6.77
C VAL A 71 20.37 -3.42 7.70
N ASN A 72 21.62 -3.80 7.38
CA ASN A 72 22.34 -4.86 8.09
C ASN A 72 23.47 -4.31 8.98
N THR A 73 23.86 -3.04 8.81
CA THR A 73 24.96 -2.44 9.58
C THR A 73 24.48 -1.27 10.42
N ARG A 74 25.17 -1.04 11.54
CA ARG A 74 24.96 0.13 12.41
C ARG A 74 25.10 1.46 11.67
N LYS A 75 26.06 1.56 10.73
CA LYS A 75 26.30 2.77 9.93
C LYS A 75 25.07 3.13 9.09
N HIS A 76 24.48 2.16 8.39
CA HIS A 76 23.27 2.40 7.61
C HIS A 76 22.04 2.69 8.48
N ALA A 77 21.93 2.05 9.65
CA ALA A 77 20.84 2.30 10.58
C ALA A 77 20.86 3.73 11.16
N GLN A 78 22.03 4.36 11.23
CA GLN A 78 22.18 5.74 11.73
C GLN A 78 21.37 6.75 10.91
N LEU A 79 21.21 6.51 9.61
CA LEU A 79 20.40 7.34 8.70
C LEU A 79 18.93 7.45 9.14
N TYR A 80 18.43 6.42 9.80
CA TYR A 80 17.03 6.33 10.23
C TYR A 80 16.82 6.92 11.63
N VAL A 81 17.86 7.35 12.32
CA VAL A 81 17.72 8.02 13.61
C VAL A 81 17.01 9.35 13.41
N GLY A 82 16.02 9.63 14.27
CA GLY A 82 15.21 10.84 14.19
C GLY A 82 13.98 10.73 13.28
N LYS A 83 13.94 9.74 12.39
CA LYS A 83 12.82 9.50 11.48
C LYS A 83 11.53 9.14 12.22
N ARG A 84 10.39 9.51 11.64
CA ARG A 84 9.08 9.11 12.17
C ARG A 84 8.74 7.68 11.81
N VAL A 85 8.09 6.99 12.73
CA VAL A 85 7.62 5.62 12.54
C VAL A 85 6.12 5.55 12.79
N ALA A 86 5.42 4.74 12.01
CA ALA A 86 3.99 4.55 12.08
C ALA A 86 3.66 3.06 12.09
N TYR A 87 3.01 2.60 13.17
CA TYR A 87 2.38 1.29 13.22
C TYR A 87 0.91 1.44 12.84
N VAL A 88 0.57 0.95 11.64
CA VAL A 88 -0.78 1.02 11.09
C VAL A 88 -1.45 -0.34 11.24
N TYR A 89 -2.62 -0.36 11.88
CA TYR A 89 -3.39 -1.58 12.12
C TYR A 89 -4.88 -1.36 11.83
N ARG A 90 -5.61 -2.45 11.64
CA ARG A 90 -7.05 -2.43 11.36
C ARG A 90 -7.82 -2.87 12.59
N THR A 91 -8.95 -2.22 12.84
CA THR A 91 -9.92 -2.56 13.89
C THR A 91 -11.23 -3.02 13.26
N ASN A 92 -12.02 -3.80 14.01
CA ASN A 92 -13.34 -4.24 13.56
C ASN A 92 -14.37 -3.11 13.66
N LYS A 93 -14.33 -2.37 14.78
CA LYS A 93 -15.15 -1.19 15.03
C LYS A 93 -14.58 0.03 14.33
N HIS A 94 -15.46 0.92 13.90
CA HIS A 94 -15.09 2.22 13.36
C HIS A 94 -14.76 3.16 14.52
N HIS A 95 -13.70 3.93 14.36
CA HIS A 95 -13.35 5.07 15.20
C HIS A 95 -13.21 6.25 14.24
N ASP A 96 -13.90 7.36 14.49
CA ASP A 96 -13.90 8.55 13.62
C ASP A 96 -14.25 8.25 12.15
N GLY A 97 -15.18 7.31 11.93
CA GLY A 97 -15.60 6.87 10.59
C GLY A 97 -14.60 5.96 9.86
N VAL A 98 -13.44 5.64 10.46
CA VAL A 98 -12.41 4.79 9.85
C VAL A 98 -12.14 3.50 10.65
N LYS A 99 -11.76 2.44 9.94
CA LYS A 99 -11.32 1.15 10.54
C LYS A 99 -9.82 1.04 10.71
N ILE A 100 -9.06 2.06 10.31
CA ILE A 100 -7.59 2.03 10.28
C ILE A 100 -7.09 2.98 11.34
N LYS A 101 -6.27 2.47 12.26
CA LYS A 101 -5.63 3.25 13.32
C LYS A 101 -4.13 3.26 13.13
N CYS A 102 -3.50 4.30 13.67
CA CYS A 102 -2.06 4.46 13.62
C CYS A 102 -1.52 4.82 15.00
N ILE A 103 -0.48 4.10 15.44
CA ILE A 103 0.36 4.51 16.56
C ILE A 103 1.61 5.15 15.99
N TRP A 104 1.82 6.41 16.31
CA TRP A 104 2.98 7.18 15.88
C TRP A 104 4.14 7.04 16.84
N GLY A 105 5.34 7.15 16.32
CA GLY A 105 6.57 7.16 17.09
C GLY A 105 7.71 7.83 16.36
N LYS A 106 8.88 7.79 17.00
CA LYS A 106 10.15 8.29 16.47
C LYS A 106 11.24 7.25 16.70
N VAL A 107 12.13 7.11 15.73
CA VAL A 107 13.36 6.33 15.90
C VAL A 107 14.35 7.12 16.74
N CYS A 108 14.82 6.54 17.85
CA CYS A 108 15.63 7.24 18.84
C CYS A 108 17.14 7.01 18.64
N ARG A 109 17.58 5.76 18.50
CA ARG A 109 19.00 5.39 18.36
C ARG A 109 19.11 3.99 17.73
N THR A 110 20.24 3.72 17.08
CA THR A 110 20.63 2.38 16.64
C THR A 110 20.78 1.39 17.81
N HIS A 111 20.57 0.11 17.53
CA HIS A 111 20.62 -1.00 18.48
C HIS A 111 21.48 -2.14 17.93
N GLY A 112 22.48 -2.56 18.70
CA GLY A 112 23.43 -3.59 18.28
C GLY A 112 24.17 -3.24 17.00
N ASN A 113 24.70 -4.27 16.33
CA ASN A 113 25.49 -4.14 15.11
C ASN A 113 24.70 -4.52 13.83
N SER A 114 23.61 -5.28 13.97
CA SER A 114 22.82 -5.87 12.88
C SER A 114 21.84 -4.89 12.18
N GLY A 115 22.00 -3.58 12.36
CA GLY A 115 21.14 -2.58 11.72
C GLY A 115 19.74 -2.39 12.35
N VAL A 116 19.49 -2.99 13.52
CA VAL A 116 18.26 -2.79 14.30
C VAL A 116 18.25 -1.38 14.91
N VAL A 117 17.07 -0.80 15.07
CA VAL A 117 16.90 0.51 15.73
C VAL A 117 15.94 0.44 16.91
N ARG A 118 16.13 1.32 17.89
CA ARG A 118 15.17 1.59 18.96
C ARG A 118 14.22 2.70 18.55
N ALA A 119 12.93 2.48 18.73
CA ALA A 119 11.90 3.49 18.57
C ALA A 119 11.15 3.73 19.88
N ARG A 120 10.70 4.97 20.07
CA ARG A 120 9.76 5.34 21.13
C ARG A 120 8.46 5.77 20.45
N PHE A 121 7.37 5.07 20.77
CA PHE A 121 6.04 5.41 20.29
C PHE A 121 5.34 6.35 21.28
N ALA A 122 4.34 7.09 20.81
CA ALA A 122 3.54 7.98 21.63
C ALA A 122 2.79 7.19 22.72
N THR A 123 2.25 6.03 22.35
CA THR A 123 1.76 5.01 23.27
C THR A 123 2.57 3.74 23.09
N HIS A 124 2.81 2.98 24.15
CA HIS A 124 3.52 1.71 24.04
C HIS A 124 2.85 0.80 23.00
N ILE A 125 3.67 0.20 22.14
CA ILE A 125 3.21 -0.74 21.12
C ILE A 125 2.60 -1.96 21.83
N PRO A 126 1.46 -2.51 21.41
CA PRO A 126 0.92 -3.73 22.01
C PRO A 126 1.78 -4.96 21.64
N PRO A 127 1.94 -5.97 22.53
CA PRO A 127 2.73 -7.17 22.23
C PRO A 127 2.25 -7.95 21.00
N GLN A 128 0.96 -7.88 20.69
CA GLN A 128 0.37 -8.47 19.48
C GLN A 128 0.98 -7.90 18.18
N ALA A 129 1.62 -6.73 18.24
CA ALA A 129 2.28 -6.12 17.09
C ALA A 129 3.67 -6.72 16.80
N PHE A 130 4.19 -7.62 17.62
CA PHE A 130 5.47 -8.26 17.35
C PHE A 130 5.37 -9.16 16.10
N GLY A 131 6.37 -9.07 15.22
CA GLY A 131 6.34 -9.66 13.89
C GLY A 131 5.54 -8.86 12.85
N ASN A 132 4.74 -7.88 13.27
CA ASN A 132 3.98 -7.05 12.32
C ASN A 132 4.88 -6.01 11.64
N ARG A 133 4.43 -5.60 10.45
CA ARG A 133 5.10 -4.58 9.65
C ARG A 133 4.86 -3.19 10.22
N VAL A 134 5.91 -2.38 10.19
CA VAL A 134 5.88 -0.97 10.54
C VAL A 134 6.35 -0.13 9.35
N ARG A 135 5.91 1.13 9.30
CA ARG A 135 6.32 2.09 8.27
C ARG A 135 7.30 3.07 8.88
N ILE A 136 8.56 3.05 8.41
CA ILE A 136 9.54 4.07 8.78
C ILE A 136 9.54 5.13 7.67
N LEU A 137 9.14 6.33 8.03
CA LEU A 137 9.00 7.43 7.09
C LEU A 137 10.34 8.12 6.90
N LEU A 138 10.55 8.73 5.73
CA LEU A 138 11.85 9.33 5.40
C LEU A 138 12.04 10.74 5.99
N TYR A 139 11.03 11.26 6.69
CA TYR A 139 11.06 12.56 7.36
C TYR A 139 11.10 12.42 8.90
N PRO A 140 11.63 13.41 9.62
CA PRO A 140 12.38 14.59 9.14
C PRO A 140 13.72 14.20 8.47
N SER A 141 14.14 14.94 7.44
CA SER A 141 15.40 14.67 6.73
C SER A 141 16.52 15.57 7.22
N ASN A 142 17.65 14.96 7.56
CA ASN A 142 18.90 15.61 7.96
C ASN A 142 20.05 15.14 7.05
N ILE A 143 19.70 14.62 5.86
CA ILE A 143 20.64 14.24 4.80
C ILE A 143 20.93 15.50 4.00
#